data_AF-A0A2V9QMV7-F1
#
_entry.id   AF-A0A2V9QMV7-F1
#
_cell.length_a   1.000
_cell.length_b   1.000
_cell.length_c   1.000
_cell.angle_alpha   90.00
_cell.angle_beta   90.00
_cell.angle_gamma   90.00
#
_symmetry.space_group_name_H-M   'P 1'
#
loop_
_entity.id
_entity.type
_entity.pdbx_description
1 polymer ?
#
loop_
_entity_poly.entity_id
_entity_poly.type
_entity_poly.pdbx_seq_one_letter_code
_entity_poly.pdbx_strand_id
1 'polypeptide(L)'
;MVLYELATGRLPFSGPTVNATLNRIIHAQPQAIARFNYDLPSELDHIILKCLKKDRERRYQSARELLIDLRNLKRDSNSDVAAAIEDLSAEIATSAWQLPRWGRWAVNLAGVGFILAVVLAFWLWSPSPKPTVSSYIQITTDGRPKVNRSFNDGLRLYFSELERGHFVLAQVSNIGGETVGIPSPFADVAVLDISPNRSELLVSSRHMTGVGGLTNLLWTLPVLGGSPRRVGDIMAQGAA
;
A
#
# COMPACT_ATOMS: atom_id res chain seq x y z
N MET A 1 14.92 -24.19 13.63
CA MET A 1 15.10 -22.84 14.20
C MET A 1 13.86 -21.99 13.99
N VAL A 2 13.33 -21.90 12.76
CA VAL A 2 12.08 -21.18 12.45
C VAL A 2 10.92 -21.54 13.38
N LEU A 3 10.67 -22.83 13.65
CA LEU A 3 9.56 -23.23 14.52
C LEU A 3 9.69 -22.71 15.97
N TYR A 4 10.91 -22.63 16.50
CA TYR A 4 11.16 -22.04 17.82
C TYR A 4 10.90 -20.52 17.80
N GLU A 5 11.32 -19.85 16.74
CA GLU A 5 11.11 -18.41 16.56
C GLU A 5 9.63 -18.08 16.36
N LEU A 6 8.87 -18.89 15.64
CA LEU A 6 7.42 -18.72 15.53
C LEU A 6 6.70 -18.93 16.86
N ALA A 7 7.20 -19.84 17.70
CA ALA A 7 6.61 -20.13 19.01
C ALA A 7 6.95 -19.06 20.07
N THR A 8 8.14 -18.45 20.00
CA THR A 8 8.66 -17.54 21.05
C THR A 8 8.89 -16.10 20.60
N GLY A 9 8.81 -15.80 19.30
CA GLY A 9 9.20 -14.53 18.70
C GLY A 9 10.70 -14.24 18.75
N ARG A 10 11.54 -15.23 19.09
CA ARG A 10 12.97 -15.05 19.32
C ARG A 10 13.79 -16.17 18.72
N LEU A 11 15.01 -15.86 18.30
CA LEU A 11 15.96 -16.87 17.84
C LEU A 11 16.40 -17.78 19.01
N PRO A 12 16.53 -19.11 18.78
CA PRO A 12 16.97 -20.05 19.83
C PRO A 12 18.41 -19.83 20.27
N PHE A 13 19.25 -19.28 19.38
CA PHE A 13 20.63 -18.90 19.66
C PHE A 13 20.89 -17.53 19.04
N SER A 14 21.32 -16.58 19.86
CA SER A 14 21.78 -15.25 19.45
C SER A 14 23.01 -14.92 20.29
N GLY A 15 23.94 -14.09 19.81
CA GLY A 15 25.17 -13.71 20.51
C GLY A 15 25.68 -12.35 20.00
N PRO A 16 26.54 -11.66 20.78
CA PRO A 16 27.01 -10.31 20.43
C PRO A 16 27.91 -10.27 19.18
N THR A 17 28.48 -11.41 18.79
CA THR A 17 29.30 -11.57 17.59
C THR A 17 28.94 -12.88 16.87
N VAL A 18 29.25 -12.98 15.58
CA VAL A 18 29.01 -14.19 14.78
C VAL A 18 29.65 -15.43 15.41
N ASN A 19 30.90 -15.31 15.89
CA ASN A 19 31.61 -16.40 16.57
C ASN A 19 30.92 -16.82 17.88
N ALA A 20 30.39 -15.86 18.65
CA ALA A 20 29.63 -16.17 19.85
C ALA A 20 28.32 -16.90 19.54
N THR A 21 27.65 -16.55 18.44
CA THR A 21 26.45 -17.25 17.96
C THR A 21 26.78 -18.67 17.49
N LEU A 22 27.84 -18.86 16.70
CA LEU A 22 28.31 -20.18 16.27
C LEU A 22 28.66 -21.08 17.47
N ASN A 23 29.36 -20.53 18.47
CA ASN A 23 29.67 -21.26 19.70
C ASN A 23 28.38 -21.73 20.43
N ARG A 24 27.37 -20.86 20.52
CA ARG A 24 26.06 -21.22 21.10
C ARG A 24 25.32 -22.28 20.28
N ILE A 25 25.41 -22.23 18.96
CA ILE A 25 24.84 -23.25 18.07
C ILE A 25 25.48 -24.62 18.30
N ILE A 26 26.77 -24.68 18.64
CA ILE A 26 27.45 -25.96 18.89
C ILE A 26 27.23 -26.44 20.33
N HIS A 27 27.39 -25.57 21.32
CA HIS A 27 27.50 -25.99 22.73
C HIS A 27 26.30 -25.62 23.61
N ALA A 28 25.60 -24.53 23.33
CA ALA A 28 24.52 -24.07 24.20
C ALA A 28 23.21 -24.83 23.95
N GLN A 29 22.42 -25.01 25.00
CA GLN A 29 21.04 -25.51 24.88
C GLN A 29 20.08 -24.34 24.66
N PRO A 30 19.03 -24.51 23.83
CA PRO A 30 17.99 -23.49 23.70
C PRO A 30 17.25 -23.33 25.02
N GLN A 31 16.79 -22.12 25.32
CA GLN A 31 15.99 -21.89 26.52
C GLN A 31 14.62 -22.56 26.37
N ALA A 32 14.04 -23.01 27.49
CA ALA A 32 12.73 -23.63 27.49
C ALA A 32 11.66 -22.65 26.99
N ILE A 33 10.81 -23.11 26.07
CA ILE A 33 9.79 -22.29 25.41
C ILE A 33 8.73 -21.81 26.41
N ALA A 34 8.42 -22.64 27.41
CA ALA A 34 7.50 -22.32 28.50
C ALA A 34 7.86 -21.05 29.30
N ARG A 35 9.12 -20.58 29.24
CA ARG A 35 9.52 -19.31 29.86
C ARG A 35 9.02 -18.08 29.10
N PHE A 36 8.70 -18.23 27.82
CA PHE A 36 8.28 -17.13 26.95
C PHE A 36 6.80 -17.19 26.61
N ASN A 37 6.22 -18.38 26.56
CA ASN A 37 4.81 -18.57 26.28
C ASN A 37 4.30 -19.81 27.03
N TYR A 38 3.54 -19.57 28.11
CA TYR A 38 2.97 -20.61 28.97
C TYR A 38 1.77 -21.30 28.33
N ASP A 39 1.15 -20.67 27.32
CA ASP A 39 -0.05 -21.19 26.65
C ASP A 39 0.28 -22.22 25.55
N LEU A 40 1.56 -22.57 25.37
CA LEU A 40 1.97 -23.56 24.38
C LEU A 40 1.84 -24.99 24.92
N PRO A 41 1.26 -25.91 24.14
CA PRO A 41 1.19 -27.33 24.52
C PRO A 41 2.58 -27.91 24.80
N SER A 42 2.71 -28.71 25.87
CA SER A 42 3.96 -29.36 26.28
C SER A 42 4.55 -30.24 25.17
N GLU A 43 3.70 -30.87 24.38
CA GLU A 43 4.06 -31.72 23.25
C GLU A 43 4.73 -30.91 22.14
N LEU A 44 4.31 -29.67 21.91
CA LEU A 44 4.93 -28.79 20.92
C LEU A 44 6.33 -28.39 21.34
N ASP A 45 6.55 -28.11 22.63
CA ASP A 45 7.89 -27.86 23.19
C ASP A 45 8.79 -29.07 22.97
N HIS A 46 8.29 -30.29 23.22
CA HIS A 46 9.03 -31.51 22.96
C HIS A 46 9.46 -31.65 21.49
N ILE A 47 8.54 -31.41 20.54
CA ILE A 47 8.82 -31.47 19.09
C ILE A 47 9.91 -30.45 18.72
N ILE A 48 9.79 -29.21 19.19
CA ILE A 48 10.75 -28.15 18.87
C ILE A 48 12.13 -28.46 19.47
N LEU A 49 12.19 -28.92 20.72
CA LEU A 49 13.45 -29.29 21.37
C LEU A 49 14.10 -30.50 20.71
N LYS A 50 13.32 -31.45 20.20
CA LYS A 50 13.82 -32.58 19.40
C LYS A 50 14.45 -32.11 18.09
N CYS A 51 13.83 -31.14 17.39
CA CYS A 51 14.44 -30.52 16.20
C CYS A 51 15.76 -29.79 16.49
N LEU A 52 15.95 -29.27 17.71
CA LEU A 52 17.12 -28.50 18.12
C LEU A 52 18.22 -29.32 18.82
N LYS A 53 18.10 -30.65 18.89
CA LYS A 53 19.15 -31.53 19.44
C LYS A 53 20.45 -31.38 18.64
N LYS A 54 21.59 -31.35 19.35
CA LYS A 54 22.92 -31.23 18.74
C LYS A 54 23.28 -32.49 17.96
N ASP A 55 23.07 -33.63 18.59
CA ASP A 55 23.21 -34.95 17.98
C ASP A 55 22.19 -35.11 16.84
N ARG A 56 22.68 -35.42 15.64
CA ARG A 56 21.85 -35.60 14.45
C ARG A 56 20.97 -36.83 14.56
N GLU A 57 21.43 -37.89 15.21
CA GLU A 57 20.68 -39.13 15.36
C GLU A 57 19.47 -38.96 16.31
N ARG A 58 19.54 -37.96 17.20
CA ARG A 58 18.45 -37.60 18.12
C ARG A 58 17.45 -36.59 17.52
N ARG A 59 17.70 -36.09 16.31
CA ARG A 59 16.77 -35.25 15.55
C ARG A 59 15.83 -36.13 14.72
N TYR A 60 14.79 -35.51 14.19
CA TYR A 60 13.97 -36.13 13.15
C TYR A 60 14.83 -36.46 11.94
N GLN A 61 14.76 -37.71 11.47
CA GLN A 61 15.57 -38.19 10.35
C GLN A 61 14.98 -37.72 9.02
N SER A 62 13.68 -37.45 8.99
CA SER A 62 13.00 -36.90 7.83
C SER A 62 11.98 -35.82 8.21
N ALA A 63 11.70 -34.92 7.28
CA ALA A 63 10.62 -33.94 7.43
C ALA A 63 9.23 -34.61 7.57
N ARG A 64 9.08 -35.83 7.06
CA ARG A 64 7.85 -36.61 7.17
C ARG A 64 7.58 -37.04 8.62
N GLU A 65 8.60 -37.44 9.37
CA GLU A 65 8.44 -37.78 10.79
C GLU A 65 8.00 -36.57 11.61
N LEU A 66 8.63 -35.40 11.38
CA LEU A 66 8.22 -34.15 12.00
C LEU A 66 6.75 -33.81 11.68
N LEU A 67 6.35 -33.98 10.41
CA LEU A 67 4.98 -33.72 9.99
C LEU A 67 3.96 -34.65 10.66
N ILE A 68 4.32 -35.92 10.88
CA ILE A 68 3.46 -36.88 11.57
C ILE A 68 3.22 -36.43 13.02
N ASP A 69 4.27 -36.08 13.76
CA ASP A 69 4.14 -35.63 15.15
C ASP A 69 3.32 -34.33 15.25
N LEU A 70 3.52 -33.37 14.34
CA LEU A 70 2.72 -32.14 14.28
C LEU A 70 1.24 -32.40 13.98
N ARG A 71 0.93 -33.39 13.13
CA ARG A 71 -0.45 -33.78 12.81
C ARG A 71 -1.12 -34.48 13.98
N ASN A 72 -0.39 -35.35 14.68
CA ASN A 72 -0.89 -36.01 15.88
C ASN A 72 -1.21 -34.98 16.95
N LEU A 73 -0.29 -34.06 17.23
CA LEU A 73 -0.52 -32.95 18.16
C LEU A 73 -1.79 -32.15 17.80
N LYS A 74 -1.95 -31.76 16.53
CA LYS A 74 -3.15 -31.02 16.10
C LYS A 74 -4.44 -31.82 16.33
N ARG A 75 -4.40 -33.14 16.14
CA ARG A 75 -5.54 -34.02 16.36
C ARG A 75 -5.86 -34.16 17.85
N ASP A 76 -4.85 -34.30 18.68
CA ASP A 76 -5.01 -34.44 20.14
C ASP A 76 -5.53 -33.14 20.74
N SER A 77 -4.97 -31.98 20.37
CA SER A 77 -5.50 -30.68 20.80
C SER A 77 -6.95 -30.45 20.35
N ASN A 78 -7.33 -30.88 19.14
CA ASN A 78 -8.72 -30.80 18.70
C ASN A 78 -9.65 -31.76 19.47
N SER A 79 -9.12 -32.88 19.95
CA SER A 79 -9.87 -33.89 20.70
C SER A 79 -10.07 -33.42 22.14
N ASP A 80 -9.08 -32.77 22.75
CA ASP A 80 -9.20 -32.12 24.05
C ASP A 80 -10.18 -30.95 24.01
N VAL A 81 -10.15 -30.14 22.94
CA VAL A 81 -11.14 -29.08 22.72
C VAL A 81 -12.53 -29.67 22.51
N ALA A 82 -12.66 -30.76 21.77
CA ALA A 82 -13.95 -31.43 21.58
C ALA A 82 -14.48 -32.01 22.90
N ALA A 83 -13.64 -32.66 23.70
CA ALA A 83 -13.98 -33.20 25.00
C ALA A 83 -14.34 -32.09 26.00
N ALA A 84 -13.60 -30.97 26.00
CA ALA A 84 -13.92 -29.81 26.82
C ALA A 84 -15.23 -29.12 26.40
N ILE A 85 -15.53 -29.08 25.10
CA ILE A 85 -16.83 -28.60 24.60
C ILE A 85 -17.95 -29.57 25.01
N GLU A 86 -17.70 -30.88 24.98
CA GLU A 86 -18.67 -31.90 25.39
C GLU A 86 -18.95 -31.82 26.89
N ASP A 87 -17.93 -31.67 27.72
CA ASP A 87 -18.04 -31.52 29.18
C ASP A 87 -18.72 -30.19 29.56
N LEU A 88 -18.31 -29.08 28.93
CA LEU A 88 -18.96 -27.78 29.10
C LEU A 88 -20.41 -27.81 28.60
N SER A 89 -20.72 -28.54 27.54
CA SER A 89 -22.08 -28.71 27.05
C SER A 89 -22.93 -29.57 27.99
N ALA A 90 -22.35 -30.57 28.65
CA ALA A 90 -23.02 -31.38 29.66
C ALA A 90 -23.28 -30.56 30.94
N GLU A 91 -22.35 -29.68 31.32
CA GLU A 91 -22.47 -28.78 32.46
C GLU A 91 -23.50 -27.65 32.19
N ILE A 92 -23.54 -27.11 30.96
CA ILE A 92 -24.56 -26.14 30.52
C ILE A 92 -25.94 -26.81 30.37
N ALA A 93 -26.00 -28.07 29.90
CA ALA A 93 -27.25 -28.81 29.74
C ALA A 93 -27.91 -29.15 31.09
N THR A 94 -27.11 -29.31 32.16
CA THR A 94 -27.61 -29.53 33.52
C THR A 94 -27.95 -28.23 34.26
N SER A 95 -27.39 -27.09 33.83
CA SER A 95 -27.66 -25.74 34.36
C SER A 95 -28.68 -24.94 33.52
N ALA A 96 -29.51 -25.61 32.73
CA ALA A 96 -30.45 -24.95 31.84
C ALA A 96 -31.65 -24.36 32.62
N TRP A 97 -31.54 -23.08 32.97
CA TRP A 97 -32.71 -22.21 33.16
C TRP A 97 -33.61 -22.32 31.92
N GLN A 98 -34.83 -22.82 32.11
CA GLN A 98 -35.81 -22.98 31.05
C GLN A 98 -36.27 -21.60 30.52
N LEU A 99 -35.62 -21.08 29.48
CA LEU A 99 -36.05 -19.85 28.82
C LEU A 99 -37.14 -20.14 27.78
N PRO A 100 -38.20 -19.29 27.68
CA PRO A 100 -39.36 -19.61 26.87
C PRO A 100 -39.10 -19.40 25.36
N ARG A 101 -39.89 -20.08 24.53
CA ARG A 101 -39.67 -20.31 23.08
C ARG A 101 -39.46 -19.05 22.21
N TRP A 102 -39.81 -17.86 22.70
CA TRP A 102 -39.61 -16.57 22.03
C TRP A 102 -38.16 -16.08 22.03
N GLY A 103 -37.35 -16.47 23.03
CA GLY A 103 -35.92 -16.11 23.10
C GLY A 103 -35.07 -16.72 21.98
N ARG A 104 -35.49 -17.86 21.43
CA ARG A 104 -34.80 -18.51 20.30
C ARG A 104 -34.90 -17.70 19.01
N TRP A 105 -35.98 -16.94 18.81
CA TRP A 105 -36.14 -16.09 17.62
C TRP A 105 -35.31 -14.81 17.73
N ALA A 106 -35.14 -14.26 18.94
CA ALA A 106 -34.30 -13.09 19.19
C ALA A 106 -32.81 -13.36 18.90
N VAL A 107 -32.30 -14.55 19.25
CA VAL A 107 -30.91 -14.95 18.97
C VAL A 107 -30.66 -15.11 17.46
N ASN A 108 -31.63 -15.67 16.72
CA ASN A 108 -31.52 -15.80 15.26
C ASN A 108 -31.55 -14.44 14.55
N LEU A 109 -32.42 -13.52 14.99
CA LEU A 109 -32.48 -12.15 14.45
C LEU A 109 -31.19 -11.36 14.72
N ALA A 110 -30.59 -11.51 15.90
CA ALA A 110 -29.31 -10.89 16.23
C ALA A 110 -28.17 -11.41 15.35
N GLY A 111 -28.13 -12.73 15.07
CA GLY A 111 -27.12 -13.34 14.20
C GLY A 111 -27.21 -12.85 12.75
N VAL A 112 -28.43 -12.77 12.18
CA VAL A 112 -28.63 -12.24 10.82
C VAL A 112 -28.26 -10.77 10.73
N GLY A 113 -28.62 -9.97 11.74
CA GLY A 113 -28.23 -8.55 11.81
C GLY A 113 -26.71 -8.36 11.85
N PHE A 114 -26.00 -9.22 12.59
CA PHE A 114 -24.53 -9.19 12.66
C PHE A 114 -23.89 -9.51 11.30
N ILE A 115 -24.37 -10.55 10.60
CA ILE A 115 -23.87 -10.90 9.26
C ILE A 115 -24.10 -9.76 8.27
N LEU A 116 -25.28 -9.15 8.28
CA LEU A 116 -25.59 -8.00 7.43
C LEU A 116 -24.69 -6.80 7.72
N ALA A 117 -24.42 -6.51 9.00
CA ALA A 117 -23.51 -5.44 9.40
C ALA A 117 -22.07 -5.69 8.94
N VAL A 118 -21.57 -6.93 9.03
CA VAL A 118 -20.24 -7.32 8.55
C VAL A 118 -20.14 -7.19 7.03
N VAL A 119 -21.15 -7.63 6.28
CA VAL A 119 -21.20 -7.49 4.83
C VAL A 119 -21.22 -6.01 4.43
N LEU A 120 -22.02 -5.18 5.11
CA LEU A 120 -22.09 -3.74 4.85
C LEU A 120 -20.76 -3.04 5.16
N ALA A 121 -20.12 -3.38 6.28
CA ALA A 121 -18.81 -2.85 6.64
C ALA A 121 -17.73 -3.25 5.62
N PHE A 122 -17.75 -4.51 5.16
CA PHE A 122 -16.84 -4.98 4.12
C PHE A 122 -17.05 -4.23 2.79
N TRP A 123 -18.31 -3.96 2.42
CA TRP A 123 -18.64 -3.21 1.21
C TRP A 123 -18.18 -1.74 1.29
N LEU A 124 -18.36 -1.10 2.44
CA LEU A 124 -17.92 0.27 2.71
C LEU A 124 -16.39 0.42 2.82
N TRP A 125 -15.69 -0.64 3.26
CA TRP A 125 -14.22 -0.66 3.39
C TRP A 125 -13.49 -1.26 2.19
N SER A 126 -14.20 -1.80 1.20
CA SER A 126 -13.56 -2.33 -0.01
C SER A 126 -12.90 -1.17 -0.76
N PRO A 127 -11.54 -1.16 -0.88
CA PRO A 127 -10.85 -0.08 -1.57
C PRO A 127 -11.31 -0.04 -3.02
N SER A 128 -11.63 1.15 -3.54
CA SER A 128 -12.01 1.34 -4.92
C SER A 128 -10.97 0.68 -5.84
N PRO A 129 -11.39 -0.13 -6.84
CA PRO A 129 -10.47 -0.81 -7.73
C PRO A 129 -9.47 0.20 -8.31
N LYS A 130 -8.19 -0.18 -8.33
CA LYS A 130 -7.12 0.70 -8.83
C LYS A 130 -7.49 1.17 -10.24
N PRO A 131 -7.51 2.49 -10.51
CA PRO A 131 -7.90 3.00 -11.82
C PRO A 131 -6.97 2.40 -12.87
N THR A 132 -7.54 1.64 -13.80
CA THR A 132 -6.82 1.09 -14.95
C THR A 132 -7.07 1.97 -16.16
N VAL A 133 -6.02 2.24 -16.94
CA VAL A 133 -6.16 2.99 -18.19
C VAL A 133 -6.88 2.10 -19.21
N SER A 134 -8.12 2.45 -19.55
CA SER A 134 -8.96 1.66 -20.46
C SER A 134 -8.58 1.84 -21.93
N SER A 135 -8.06 3.00 -22.32
CA SER A 135 -7.68 3.32 -23.69
C SER A 135 -6.72 4.51 -23.74
N TYR A 136 -5.96 4.61 -24.84
CA TYR A 136 -5.18 5.78 -25.19
C TYR A 136 -5.56 6.22 -26.61
N ILE A 137 -5.63 7.53 -26.83
CA ILE A 137 -5.91 8.13 -28.14
C ILE A 137 -4.83 9.19 -28.39
N GLN A 138 -4.26 9.18 -29.58
CA GLN A 138 -3.31 10.21 -30.00
C GLN A 138 -4.05 11.49 -30.36
N ILE A 139 -3.66 12.60 -29.73
CA ILE A 139 -4.30 13.92 -29.92
C ILE A 139 -3.46 14.83 -30.83
N THR A 140 -2.13 14.77 -30.73
CA THR A 140 -1.20 15.58 -31.52
C THR A 140 -0.38 14.71 -32.48
N THR A 141 -0.16 15.20 -33.71
CA THR A 141 0.63 14.52 -34.75
C THR A 141 1.85 15.32 -35.21
N ASP A 142 2.18 16.43 -34.54
CA ASP A 142 3.25 17.36 -34.91
C ASP A 142 4.68 16.84 -34.68
N GLY A 143 4.84 15.72 -33.96
CA GLY A 143 6.15 15.13 -33.64
C GLY A 143 7.04 16.02 -32.76
N ARG A 144 6.49 17.09 -32.18
CA ARG A 144 7.25 18.03 -31.33
C ARG A 144 7.25 17.54 -29.88
N PRO A 145 8.39 17.58 -29.16
CA PRO A 145 8.44 17.22 -27.74
C PRO A 145 7.52 18.11 -26.91
N LYS A 146 6.60 17.50 -26.15
CA LYS A 146 5.77 18.18 -25.16
C LYS A 146 6.48 18.16 -23.82
N VAL A 147 6.62 19.32 -23.21
CA VAL A 147 7.33 19.48 -21.94
C VAL A 147 6.40 20.08 -20.88
N ASN A 148 6.70 19.80 -19.62
CA ASN A 148 5.89 20.17 -18.47
C ASN A 148 4.49 19.54 -18.49
N ARG A 149 3.66 19.92 -17.51
CA ARG A 149 2.29 19.43 -17.36
C ARG A 149 1.39 20.07 -18.42
N SER A 150 0.46 19.30 -18.98
CA SER A 150 -0.61 19.81 -19.83
C SER A 150 -1.86 20.11 -19.01
N PHE A 151 -2.64 21.08 -19.49
CA PHE A 151 -3.86 21.55 -18.84
C PHE A 151 -5.02 21.48 -19.82
N ASN A 152 -6.23 21.22 -19.32
CA ASN A 152 -7.43 21.13 -20.15
C ASN A 152 -8.50 22.13 -19.69
N ASP A 153 -9.29 22.64 -20.64
CA ASP A 153 -10.49 23.45 -20.36
C ASP A 153 -11.79 22.70 -20.73
N GLY A 154 -11.68 21.42 -21.09
CA GLY A 154 -12.77 20.56 -21.56
C GLY A 154 -12.96 20.54 -23.07
N LEU A 155 -12.50 21.55 -23.81
CA LEU A 155 -12.57 21.61 -25.28
C LEU A 155 -11.19 21.51 -25.92
N ARG A 156 -10.16 22.00 -25.24
CA ARG A 156 -8.80 22.12 -25.71
C ARG A 156 -7.82 21.66 -24.64
N LEU A 157 -6.66 21.25 -25.10
CA LEU A 157 -5.48 20.95 -24.30
C LEU A 157 -4.44 22.03 -24.55
N TYR A 158 -3.92 22.59 -23.48
CA TYR A 158 -2.86 23.59 -23.44
C TYR A 158 -1.58 22.93 -22.96
N PHE A 159 -0.50 23.11 -23.70
CA PHE A 159 0.80 22.55 -23.35
C PHE A 159 1.92 23.43 -23.88
N SER A 160 3.13 23.16 -23.39
CA SER A 160 4.35 23.79 -23.89
C SER A 160 5.07 22.80 -24.79
N GLU A 161 5.46 23.25 -25.97
CA GLU A 161 6.24 22.43 -26.90
C GLU A 161 7.59 23.08 -27.18
N LEU A 162 8.58 22.25 -27.48
CA LEU A 162 9.92 22.73 -27.82
C LEU A 162 10.01 22.99 -29.33
N GLU A 163 10.05 24.26 -29.72
CA GLU A 163 10.22 24.68 -31.11
C GLU A 163 11.56 25.41 -31.26
N ARG A 164 12.45 24.87 -32.12
CA ARG A 164 13.76 25.47 -32.45
C ARG A 164 14.61 25.87 -31.23
N GLY A 165 14.47 25.13 -30.12
CA GLY A 165 15.24 25.36 -28.89
C GLY A 165 14.59 26.28 -27.85
N HIS A 166 13.39 26.79 -28.11
CA HIS A 166 12.62 27.62 -27.19
C HIS A 166 11.26 27.00 -26.86
N PHE A 167 10.75 27.23 -25.65
CA PHE A 167 9.40 26.77 -25.31
C PHE A 167 8.35 27.74 -25.84
N VAL A 168 7.41 27.18 -26.60
CA VAL A 168 6.25 27.92 -27.13
C VAL A 168 4.96 27.32 -26.59
N LEU A 169 3.96 28.17 -26.42
CA LEU A 169 2.63 27.73 -26.02
C LEU A 169 1.86 27.22 -27.24
N ALA A 170 1.24 26.06 -27.07
CA ALA A 170 0.42 25.45 -28.10
C ALA A 170 -0.88 24.90 -27.51
N GLN A 171 -1.89 24.83 -28.36
CA GLN A 171 -3.18 24.24 -28.04
C GLN A 171 -3.62 23.26 -29.13
N VAL A 172 -4.38 22.25 -28.72
CA VAL A 172 -5.05 21.31 -29.62
C VAL A 172 -6.45 21.04 -29.11
N SER A 173 -7.37 20.67 -29.99
CA SER A 173 -8.71 20.22 -29.60
C SER A 173 -8.64 18.91 -28.80
N ASN A 174 -9.57 18.70 -27.87
CA ASN A 174 -9.66 17.47 -27.07
C ASN A 174 -9.92 16.21 -27.91
N ILE A 175 -10.53 16.36 -29.09
CA ILE A 175 -10.75 15.29 -30.07
C ILE A 175 -9.54 15.05 -30.97
N GLY A 176 -8.45 15.79 -30.78
CA GLY A 176 -7.29 15.81 -31.65
C GLY A 176 -7.41 16.78 -32.81
N GLY A 177 -6.35 16.87 -33.62
CA GLY A 177 -6.32 17.71 -34.80
C GLY A 177 -4.99 18.46 -34.95
N GLU A 178 -5.02 19.55 -35.70
CA GLU A 178 -3.85 20.40 -35.90
C GLU A 178 -3.53 21.17 -34.60
N THR A 179 -2.26 21.09 -34.21
CA THR A 179 -1.73 21.87 -33.09
C THR A 179 -1.59 23.32 -33.52
N VAL A 180 -2.24 24.24 -32.80
CA VAL A 180 -2.21 25.67 -33.07
C VAL A 180 -1.40 26.38 -31.99
N GLY A 181 -0.39 27.16 -32.39
CA GLY A 181 0.38 27.99 -31.47
C GLY A 181 -0.49 29.09 -30.85
N ILE A 182 -0.30 29.34 -29.56
CA ILE A 182 -0.90 30.49 -28.87
C ILE A 182 0.06 31.67 -28.97
N PRO A 183 -0.35 32.80 -29.59
CA PRO A 183 0.49 33.99 -29.65
C PRO A 183 0.86 34.45 -28.24
N SER A 184 2.15 34.56 -27.96
CA SER A 184 2.65 35.11 -26.72
C SER A 184 3.79 36.09 -27.01
N PRO A 185 3.94 37.18 -26.24
CA PRO A 185 5.02 38.14 -26.44
C PRO A 185 6.36 37.64 -25.88
N PHE A 186 6.43 36.41 -25.38
CA PHE A 186 7.58 35.84 -24.71
C PHE A 186 8.34 34.90 -25.65
N ALA A 187 9.66 34.98 -25.66
CA ALA A 187 10.51 34.12 -26.47
C ALA A 187 10.63 32.69 -25.92
N ASP A 188 10.50 32.52 -24.60
CA ASP A 188 10.59 31.22 -23.92
C ASP A 188 9.53 31.16 -22.81
N VAL A 189 8.44 30.43 -23.06
CA VAL A 189 7.24 30.43 -22.21
C VAL A 189 6.73 29.01 -21.98
N ALA A 190 6.33 28.74 -20.74
CA ALA A 190 5.72 27.48 -20.37
C ALA A 190 4.40 27.71 -19.61
N VAL A 191 3.41 26.86 -19.88
CA VAL A 191 2.16 26.82 -19.10
C VAL A 191 2.41 26.13 -17.76
N LEU A 192 1.91 26.74 -16.68
CA LEU A 192 2.05 26.27 -15.31
C LEU A 192 0.71 25.91 -14.67
N ASP A 193 -0.36 26.60 -15.05
CA ASP A 193 -1.72 26.29 -14.59
C ASP A 193 -2.78 26.94 -15.48
N ILE A 194 -4.04 26.55 -15.29
CA ILE A 194 -5.21 27.24 -15.84
C ILE A 194 -6.11 27.72 -14.70
N SER A 195 -6.60 28.95 -14.81
CA SER A 195 -7.57 29.52 -13.86
C SER A 195 -8.81 28.62 -13.68
N PRO A 196 -9.45 28.58 -12.49
CA PRO A 196 -10.62 27.75 -12.24
C PRO A 196 -11.81 28.05 -13.17
N ASN A 197 -11.94 29.31 -13.60
CA ASN A 197 -12.95 29.77 -14.56
C ASN A 197 -12.53 29.56 -16.02
N ARG A 198 -11.34 28.99 -16.28
CA ARG A 198 -10.79 28.63 -17.58
C ARG A 198 -10.59 29.80 -18.55
N SER A 199 -10.52 31.03 -18.04
CA SER A 199 -10.37 32.22 -18.88
C SER A 199 -8.90 32.64 -19.08
N GLU A 200 -8.03 32.28 -18.13
CA GLU A 200 -6.63 32.68 -18.08
C GLU A 200 -5.70 31.48 -17.84
N LEU A 201 -4.55 31.49 -18.51
CA LEU A 201 -3.44 30.57 -18.29
C LEU A 201 -2.38 31.25 -17.42
N LEU A 202 -1.91 30.56 -16.39
CA LEU A 202 -0.69 30.95 -15.69
C LEU A 202 0.50 30.45 -16.50
N VAL A 203 1.38 31.36 -16.88
CA VAL A 203 2.54 31.07 -17.71
C VAL A 203 3.81 31.61 -17.04
N SER A 204 4.90 30.87 -17.15
CA SER A 204 6.23 31.36 -16.78
C SER A 204 7.00 31.77 -18.02
N SER A 205 7.52 32.99 -18.04
CA SER A 205 8.51 33.41 -19.03
C SER A 205 9.91 33.25 -18.44
N ARG A 206 10.80 32.54 -19.15
CA ARG A 206 12.20 32.46 -18.75
C ARG A 206 12.95 33.69 -19.23
N HIS A 207 13.53 34.45 -18.30
CA HIS A 207 14.37 35.60 -18.63
C HIS A 207 15.81 35.33 -18.19
N MET A 208 16.76 35.41 -19.15
CA MET A 208 18.19 35.42 -18.84
C MET A 208 18.56 36.78 -18.25
N THR A 209 18.83 36.83 -16.96
CA THR A 209 19.46 38.01 -16.35
C THR A 209 20.94 37.99 -16.67
N GLY A 210 21.57 39.15 -16.89
CA GLY A 210 22.98 39.29 -17.28
C GLY A 210 24.00 38.69 -16.30
N VAL A 211 23.55 38.17 -15.15
CA VAL A 211 24.39 37.55 -14.11
C VAL A 211 24.00 36.08 -13.93
N GLY A 212 24.04 35.27 -15.01
CA GLY A 212 23.97 33.79 -14.95
C GLY A 212 22.74 33.15 -14.26
N GLY A 213 21.79 33.95 -13.77
CA GLY A 213 20.61 33.52 -13.06
C GLY A 213 19.41 33.42 -14.00
N LEU A 214 18.83 32.23 -14.10
CA LEU A 214 17.54 32.06 -14.73
C LEU A 214 16.46 32.54 -13.75
N THR A 215 15.78 33.62 -14.09
CA THR A 215 14.60 34.07 -13.33
C THR A 215 13.35 33.69 -14.12
N ASN A 216 12.44 32.98 -13.46
CA ASN A 216 11.13 32.68 -14.01
C ASN A 216 10.15 33.74 -13.51
N LEU A 217 9.66 34.57 -14.44
CA LEU A 217 8.63 35.55 -14.16
C LEU A 217 7.26 34.96 -14.47
N LEU A 218 6.30 35.18 -13.57
CA LEU A 218 4.94 34.67 -13.69
C LEU A 218 4.02 35.70 -14.33
N TRP A 219 3.24 35.24 -15.31
CA TRP A 219 2.26 36.05 -16.05
C TRP A 219 0.95 35.28 -16.17
N THR A 220 -0.17 35.99 -16.19
CA THR A 220 -1.46 35.44 -16.64
C THR A 220 -1.70 35.86 -18.09
N LEU A 221 -2.10 34.90 -18.91
CA LEU A 221 -2.40 35.08 -20.33
C LEU A 221 -3.86 34.70 -20.61
N PRO A 222 -4.71 35.62 -21.10
CA PRO A 222 -6.08 35.29 -21.47
C PRO A 222 -6.14 34.30 -22.64
N VAL A 223 -6.91 33.22 -22.48
CA VAL A 223 -7.03 32.13 -23.47
C VAL A 223 -7.56 32.62 -24.83
N LEU A 224 -8.39 33.67 -24.83
CA LEU A 224 -9.02 34.24 -26.03
C LEU A 224 -8.18 35.35 -26.70
N GLY A 225 -6.89 35.49 -26.36
CA GLY A 225 -5.98 36.41 -27.07
C GLY A 225 -6.01 37.85 -26.55
N GLY A 226 -5.85 38.02 -25.23
CA GLY A 226 -5.67 39.32 -24.59
C GLY A 226 -4.21 39.64 -24.22
N SER A 227 -3.96 40.84 -23.70
CA SER A 227 -2.63 41.23 -23.21
C SER A 227 -2.28 40.47 -21.92
N PRO A 228 -1.05 39.92 -21.80
CA PRO A 228 -0.63 39.25 -20.58
C PRO A 228 -0.49 40.24 -19.42
N ARG A 229 -0.82 39.77 -18.21
CA ARG A 229 -0.70 40.53 -16.96
C ARG A 229 0.34 39.91 -16.06
N ARG A 230 1.20 40.71 -15.44
CA ARG A 230 2.25 40.20 -14.54
C ARG A 230 1.65 39.81 -13.21
N VAL A 231 1.95 38.61 -12.72
CA VAL A 231 1.52 38.14 -11.40
C VAL A 231 2.59 38.50 -10.37
N GLY A 232 2.62 39.79 -10.00
CA GLY A 232 3.49 40.35 -8.96
C GLY A 232 5.00 40.34 -9.29
N ASP A 233 5.82 40.65 -8.28
CA ASP A 233 7.30 40.57 -8.30
C ASP A 233 7.82 39.25 -7.71
N ILE A 234 6.99 38.20 -7.72
CA ILE A 234 7.32 36.92 -7.08
C ILE A 234 8.26 36.15 -8.01
N MET A 235 9.52 36.02 -7.60
CA MET A 235 10.51 35.17 -8.26
C MET A 235 10.25 33.71 -7.88
N ALA A 236 9.81 32.89 -8.84
CA ALA A 236 9.67 31.45 -8.63
C ALA A 236 11.04 30.77 -8.86
N GLN A 237 11.84 30.64 -7.80
CA GLN A 237 13.00 29.75 -7.78
C GLN A 237 12.52 28.32 -7.52
N GLY A 238 12.56 27.48 -8.55
CA GLY A 238 12.35 26.05 -8.37
C GLY A 238 13.51 25.45 -7.59
N ALA A 239 13.22 24.76 -6.49
CA ALA A 239 14.17 23.82 -5.91
C ALA A 239 14.34 22.67 -6.91
N ALA A 240 15.58 22.45 -7.35
CA ALA A 240 15.98 21.37 -8.24
C ALA A 240 15.83 20.00 -7.58
#